data_AF-A0AAN6F5H8-F1
#
_entry.id   AF-A0AAN6F5H8-F1
#
_cell.length_a   1.000
_cell.length_b   1.000
_cell.length_c   1.000
_cell.angle_alpha   90.00
_cell.angle_beta   90.00
_cell.angle_gamma   90.00
#
_symmetry.space_group_name_H-M   'P 1'
#
loop_
_entity.id
_entity.type
_entity.pdbx_description
1 polymer ?
#
loop_
_entity_poly.entity_id
_entity_poly.type
_entity_poly.pdbx_seq_one_letter_code
_entity_poly.pdbx_strand_id
1 'polypeptide(L)'
;MPHYLGQDDFHRQSDPGASSGNVADQGIYTARVRHHFHCVIGENQFERPQQSYRSCSEPSPTPSKLWLGLALKTSDHGIAEIGFVCHDGTYAVDFAVHELYSRATEHRRDDAGSAADGLTDHIITTIRDYEGIHVAKFVGAGISPCLAEKSPGLHARLWAELDILPIVLTHGEAGQKAIEPGSKPVELDEEADAMARKCIAFYGPNGVPSLRFGSFNDVQVDIAGRSTFGSLEIYVQTVDDRSARTVLSYAHSLRLANLQIAFFTATADRGGAAVMRHALLRFMHLAGVDGIWCVPRPRPEILRILQTNERILQGTTKFGQRFTCEQQQMVTSWVVHNAECLWVRDGAPLAPRSRGGAGLLVIDDPHMAVLVTIAKRLDPQRPVIYRSHFVVHPDRVADPPSTATHAWDWVWSHAKAADLFISHPPAKTLLPHTVPRERLGYMPPTIDWLDGFSKTMSDRDVRYYLQEFDHVCRREQMPTLVYPGRDYIVQIAPFERSEGIGNALAAYAAFRCHSRFCAGKTPEQTPQLVLCSLSSANDPDQAEVLDRALAVLRDEHPTLKDSVII
;
A
#
# COMPACT_ATOMS: atom_id res chain seq x y z
N MET A 1 -11.56 1.50 30.14
CA MET A 1 -12.58 0.85 31.00
C MET A 1 -13.92 1.44 30.59
N PRO A 2 -14.92 0.60 30.27
CA PRO A 2 -15.32 -0.56 31.07
C PRO A 2 -15.04 -1.94 30.43
N HIS A 3 -14.73 -2.88 31.33
CA HIS A 3 -14.94 -4.34 31.37
C HIS A 3 -14.95 -5.18 30.08
N TYR A 4 -13.95 -6.07 29.92
CA TYR A 4 -14.06 -7.51 30.17
C TYR A 4 -12.66 -8.15 30.04
N LEU A 5 -12.14 -8.72 31.14
CA LEU A 5 -11.02 -9.66 31.15
C LEU A 5 -11.57 -10.95 31.75
N GLY A 6 -11.53 -12.02 30.98
CA GLY A 6 -11.66 -13.40 31.46
C GLY A 6 -10.42 -14.15 31.04
N GLN A 7 -9.53 -14.42 32.01
CA GLN A 7 -8.54 -15.48 31.92
C GLN A 7 -9.26 -16.81 32.20
N ASP A 8 -8.92 -17.87 31.46
CA ASP A 8 -8.42 -19.13 32.06
C ASP A 8 -7.99 -20.16 30.99
N ASP A 9 -6.83 -20.75 31.28
CA ASP A 9 -6.32 -22.09 30.94
C ASP A 9 -6.06 -22.54 29.49
N PHE A 10 -4.79 -22.37 29.10
CA PHE A 10 -4.12 -23.11 28.03
C PHE A 10 -3.29 -24.28 28.61
N HIS A 11 -3.66 -25.53 28.29
CA HIS A 11 -2.67 -26.62 28.20
C HIS A 11 -3.13 -27.83 27.36
N ARG A 12 -2.21 -28.27 26.49
CA ARG A 12 -2.00 -29.58 25.79
C ARG A 12 -2.81 -29.81 24.51
N GLN A 13 -2.19 -29.88 23.31
CA GLN A 13 -1.24 -30.85 22.70
C GLN A 13 -1.92 -31.92 21.82
N SER A 14 -1.40 -32.02 20.58
CA SER A 14 -1.35 -33.13 19.61
C SER A 14 -2.58 -33.54 18.76
N ASP A 15 -2.43 -33.31 17.45
CA ASP A 15 -2.97 -34.00 16.25
C ASP A 15 -2.76 -35.54 16.24
N PRO A 16 -3.24 -36.33 15.23
CA PRO A 16 -4.17 -36.07 14.11
C PRO A 16 -5.26 -37.17 13.92
N GLY A 17 -6.30 -36.92 13.12
CA GLY A 17 -7.24 -37.98 12.72
C GLY A 17 -8.25 -37.55 11.66
N ALA A 18 -8.10 -38.07 10.44
CA ALA A 18 -9.06 -37.93 9.36
C ALA A 18 -10.37 -38.68 9.67
N SER A 19 -11.52 -38.01 9.55
CA SER A 19 -12.79 -38.66 9.29
C SER A 19 -13.74 -37.72 8.55
N SER A 20 -14.13 -38.14 7.35
CA SER A 20 -15.27 -37.66 6.59
C SER A 20 -16.54 -37.63 7.44
N GLY A 21 -17.12 -36.44 7.63
CA GLY A 21 -18.38 -36.27 8.33
C GLY A 21 -19.00 -34.91 7.97
N ASN A 22 -20.24 -34.97 7.48
CA ASN A 22 -21.09 -33.86 7.07
C ASN A 22 -20.87 -32.57 7.87
N VAL A 23 -20.53 -31.48 7.17
CA VAL A 23 -20.56 -30.13 7.71
C VAL A 23 -22.02 -29.80 8.00
N ALA A 24 -22.38 -29.80 9.28
CA ALA A 24 -23.65 -29.28 9.75
C ALA A 24 -23.66 -27.77 9.53
N ASP A 25 -24.61 -27.33 8.71
CA ASP A 25 -24.91 -25.94 8.40
C ASP A 25 -25.28 -25.17 9.67
N GLN A 26 -24.30 -24.45 10.24
CA GLN A 26 -24.47 -23.52 11.37
C GLN A 26 -24.64 -22.07 10.89
N GLY A 27 -25.09 -21.85 9.64
CA GLY A 27 -25.38 -20.53 9.12
C GLY A 27 -26.63 -19.90 9.74
N ILE A 28 -26.54 -18.63 10.14
CA ILE A 28 -27.66 -17.81 10.64
C ILE A 28 -28.62 -17.42 9.51
N TYR A 29 -28.17 -17.53 8.26
CA TYR A 29 -28.95 -17.30 7.06
C TYR A 29 -29.12 -18.57 6.25
N THR A 30 -30.33 -18.79 5.74
CA THR A 30 -30.54 -19.68 4.59
C THR A 30 -30.50 -18.82 3.33
N ALA A 31 -29.65 -19.17 2.37
CA ALA A 31 -29.50 -18.45 1.11
C ALA A 31 -30.32 -19.11 -0.01
N ARG A 32 -31.06 -18.30 -0.77
CA ARG A 32 -31.69 -18.71 -2.03
C ARG A 32 -31.07 -17.90 -3.16
N VAL A 33 -30.58 -18.58 -4.19
CA VAL A 33 -30.08 -17.89 -5.39
C VAL A 33 -31.26 -17.56 -6.30
N ARG A 34 -31.50 -16.27 -6.55
CA ARG A 34 -32.55 -15.80 -7.47
C ARG A 34 -32.04 -15.80 -8.91
N HIS A 35 -30.80 -15.36 -9.10
CA HIS A 35 -30.06 -15.43 -10.37
C HIS A 35 -28.67 -15.98 -10.11
N HIS A 36 -28.31 -17.03 -10.85
CA HIS A 36 -26.99 -17.65 -10.78
C HIS A 36 -26.03 -16.93 -11.74
N PHE A 37 -24.74 -17.00 -11.41
CA PHE A 37 -23.69 -16.81 -12.39
C PHE A 37 -23.89 -17.77 -13.56
N HIS A 38 -23.84 -17.25 -14.78
CA HIS A 38 -24.12 -18.02 -15.99
C HIS A 38 -22.93 -18.06 -16.95
N CYS A 39 -21.83 -17.35 -16.64
CA CYS A 39 -20.60 -17.53 -17.40
C CYS A 39 -20.12 -18.98 -17.23
N VAL A 40 -19.86 -19.66 -18.34
CA VAL A 40 -19.39 -21.06 -18.34
C VAL A 40 -18.01 -21.08 -18.96
N ILE A 41 -17.02 -21.53 -18.20
CA ILE A 41 -15.72 -21.92 -18.74
C ILE A 41 -15.83 -23.39 -19.18
N GLY A 42 -15.45 -23.68 -20.42
CA GLY A 42 -15.50 -25.06 -20.92
C GLY A 42 -14.63 -25.99 -20.08
N GLU A 43 -15.07 -27.23 -19.84
CA GLU A 43 -14.38 -28.20 -18.97
C GLU A 43 -12.88 -28.35 -19.31
N ASN A 44 -12.53 -28.37 -20.60
CA ASN A 44 -11.12 -28.42 -21.04
C ASN A 44 -10.30 -27.16 -20.71
N GLN A 45 -10.94 -25.99 -20.59
CA GLN A 45 -10.29 -24.75 -20.17
C GLN A 45 -10.16 -24.66 -18.64
N PHE A 46 -11.00 -25.37 -17.88
CA PHE A 46 -10.92 -25.49 -16.43
C PHE A 46 -9.94 -26.57 -15.97
N GLU A 47 -9.93 -27.73 -16.61
CA GLU A 47 -9.08 -28.86 -16.23
C GLU A 47 -7.60 -28.67 -16.59
N ARG A 48 -7.30 -28.02 -17.72
CA ARG A 48 -5.91 -27.71 -18.13
C ARG A 48 -5.12 -26.94 -17.06
N PRO A 49 -5.63 -25.82 -16.50
CA PRO A 49 -4.98 -25.14 -15.38
C PRO A 49 -4.75 -26.03 -14.18
N GLN A 50 -5.72 -26.87 -13.81
CA GLN A 50 -5.61 -27.74 -12.64
C GLN A 50 -4.64 -28.91 -12.84
N GLN A 51 -4.46 -29.37 -14.07
CA GLN A 51 -3.46 -30.40 -14.41
C GLN A 51 -2.04 -29.81 -14.44
N SER A 52 -1.85 -28.63 -15.04
CA SER A 52 -0.58 -27.90 -14.96
C SER A 52 -0.21 -27.49 -13.53
N TYR A 53 -1.22 -27.22 -12.69
CA TYR A 53 -1.08 -26.96 -11.26
C TYR A 53 -0.43 -28.13 -10.50
N ARG A 54 -0.74 -29.39 -10.89
CA ARG A 54 -0.20 -30.60 -10.24
C ARG A 54 1.16 -31.01 -10.78
N SER A 55 1.48 -30.70 -12.03
CA SER A 55 2.71 -31.17 -12.68
C SER A 55 3.90 -30.23 -12.51
N CYS A 56 3.70 -28.97 -12.09
CA CYS A 56 4.76 -27.93 -11.98
C CYS A 56 5.61 -27.75 -13.27
N SER A 57 5.19 -28.30 -14.40
CA SER A 57 5.99 -28.42 -15.62
C SER A 57 5.41 -27.67 -16.82
N GLU A 58 4.18 -27.15 -16.73
CA GLU A 58 3.51 -26.42 -17.80
C GLU A 58 3.01 -25.04 -17.34
N PRO A 59 3.02 -24.01 -18.22
CA PRO A 59 2.50 -22.69 -17.88
C PRO A 59 1.00 -22.79 -17.59
N SER A 60 0.63 -22.57 -16.34
CA SER A 60 -0.78 -22.47 -15.95
C SER A 60 -1.38 -21.20 -16.58
N PRO A 61 -2.61 -21.22 -17.12
CA PRO A 61 -3.24 -20.03 -17.68
C PRO A 61 -3.35 -18.94 -16.62
N THR A 62 -3.04 -17.71 -17.03
CA THR A 62 -3.10 -16.53 -16.16
C THR A 62 -4.57 -16.23 -15.82
N PRO A 63 -4.92 -16.07 -14.54
CA PRO A 63 -6.26 -15.72 -14.15
C PRO A 63 -6.73 -14.41 -14.78
N SER A 64 -7.99 -14.37 -15.21
CA SER A 64 -8.58 -13.14 -15.71
C SER A 64 -8.69 -12.12 -14.58
N LYS A 65 -8.13 -10.93 -14.81
CA LYS A 65 -8.22 -9.78 -13.89
C LYS A 65 -9.62 -9.17 -14.01
N LEU A 66 -10.37 -9.16 -12.92
CA LEU A 66 -11.74 -8.66 -12.86
C LEU A 66 -11.92 -7.62 -11.75
N TRP A 67 -13.01 -6.87 -11.83
CA TRP A 67 -13.53 -6.00 -10.77
C TRP A 67 -14.92 -6.48 -10.38
N LEU A 68 -15.25 -6.27 -9.11
CA LEU A 68 -16.52 -6.69 -8.53
C LEU A 68 -17.37 -5.47 -8.16
N GLY A 69 -18.67 -5.58 -8.39
CA GLY A 69 -19.67 -4.66 -7.88
C GLY A 69 -20.59 -5.36 -6.89
N LEU A 70 -20.75 -4.79 -5.70
CA LEU A 70 -21.54 -5.35 -4.60
C LEU A 70 -22.61 -4.36 -4.16
N ALA A 71 -23.88 -4.76 -4.29
CA ALA A 71 -25.02 -3.98 -3.85
C ALA A 71 -25.91 -4.78 -2.88
N LEU A 72 -26.59 -4.08 -1.97
CA LEU A 72 -27.51 -4.69 -1.01
C LEU A 72 -28.83 -3.93 -0.99
N LYS A 73 -29.93 -4.67 -1.13
CA LYS A 73 -31.29 -4.18 -0.90
C LYS A 73 -31.91 -4.96 0.24
N THR A 74 -32.48 -4.25 1.22
CA THR A 74 -33.22 -4.87 2.31
C THR A 74 -34.71 -4.64 2.12
N SER A 75 -35.50 -5.69 2.32
CA SER A 75 -36.96 -5.62 2.29
C SER A 75 -37.53 -5.55 3.71
N ASP A 76 -38.75 -5.01 3.84
CA ASP A 76 -39.47 -4.89 5.12
C ASP A 76 -39.74 -6.24 5.81
N HIS A 77 -39.57 -7.36 5.09
CA HIS A 77 -39.82 -8.72 5.58
C HIS A 77 -38.56 -9.44 6.11
N GLY A 78 -37.45 -8.72 6.31
CA GLY A 78 -36.21 -9.31 6.84
C GLY A 78 -35.42 -10.15 5.82
N ILE A 79 -35.72 -9.99 4.53
CA ILE A 79 -34.96 -10.58 3.42
C ILE A 79 -33.93 -9.56 2.95
N ALA A 80 -32.68 -9.97 2.89
CA ALA A 80 -31.56 -9.22 2.33
C ALA A 80 -31.22 -9.76 0.95
N GLU A 81 -31.38 -8.93 -0.09
CA GLU A 81 -30.98 -9.27 -1.46
C GLU A 81 -29.61 -8.67 -1.75
N ILE A 82 -28.68 -9.49 -2.24
CA ILE A 82 -27.30 -9.11 -2.57
C ILE A 82 -27.10 -9.27 -4.07
N GLY A 83 -26.66 -8.20 -4.72
CA GLY A 83 -26.24 -8.20 -6.12
C GLY A 83 -24.74 -8.32 -6.24
N PHE A 84 -24.28 -9.22 -7.11
CA PHE A 84 -22.90 -9.38 -7.52
C PHE A 84 -22.80 -9.09 -9.02
N VAL A 85 -21.88 -8.23 -9.43
CA VAL A 85 -21.54 -8.04 -10.85
C VAL A 85 -20.04 -8.15 -11.05
N CYS A 86 -19.64 -9.03 -11.96
CA CYS A 86 -18.26 -9.24 -12.38
C CYS A 86 -17.98 -8.42 -13.63
N HIS A 87 -16.88 -7.67 -13.67
CA HIS A 87 -16.56 -6.74 -14.75
C HIS A 87 -15.10 -6.87 -15.20
N ASP A 88 -14.81 -6.92 -16.50
CA ASP A 88 -13.45 -7.10 -17.05
C ASP A 88 -12.66 -5.79 -17.25
N GLY A 89 -13.29 -4.68 -16.87
CA GLY A 89 -12.81 -3.30 -17.08
C GLY A 89 -13.52 -2.57 -18.22
N THR A 90 -14.16 -3.30 -19.13
CA THR A 90 -14.92 -2.75 -20.27
C THR A 90 -16.40 -3.11 -20.21
N TYR A 91 -16.72 -4.37 -19.89
CA TYR A 91 -18.08 -4.90 -19.86
C TYR A 91 -18.34 -5.71 -18.59
N ALA A 92 -19.61 -5.75 -18.17
CA ALA A 92 -20.09 -6.74 -17.22
C ALA A 92 -20.04 -8.13 -17.88
N VAL A 93 -19.29 -9.04 -17.28
CA VAL A 93 -19.06 -10.40 -17.81
C VAL A 93 -19.99 -11.44 -17.18
N ASP A 94 -20.45 -11.19 -15.95
CA ASP A 94 -21.38 -12.07 -15.24
C ASP A 94 -22.05 -11.33 -14.09
N PHE A 95 -23.16 -11.88 -13.58
CA PHE A 95 -23.84 -11.36 -12.41
C PHE A 95 -24.59 -12.45 -11.65
N ALA A 96 -24.88 -12.19 -10.37
CA ALA A 96 -25.73 -13.05 -9.56
C ALA A 96 -26.55 -12.21 -8.57
N VAL A 97 -27.72 -12.72 -8.19
CA VAL A 97 -28.57 -12.13 -7.15
C VAL A 97 -28.93 -13.20 -6.13
N HIS A 98 -28.48 -13.00 -4.89
CA HIS A 98 -28.68 -13.92 -3.78
C HIS A 98 -29.64 -13.31 -2.75
N GLU A 99 -30.65 -14.06 -2.32
CA GLU A 99 -31.57 -13.70 -1.24
C GLU A 99 -31.14 -14.42 0.05
N LEU A 100 -30.89 -13.65 1.10
CA LEU A 100 -30.59 -14.17 2.43
C LEU A 100 -31.79 -13.99 3.35
N TYR A 101 -32.23 -15.10 3.95
CA TYR A 101 -33.35 -15.13 4.89
C TYR A 101 -32.80 -15.24 6.31
N SER A 102 -33.07 -14.24 7.15
CA SER A 102 -32.69 -14.29 8.57
C SER A 102 -33.55 -15.33 9.30
N ARG A 103 -32.93 -16.31 9.95
CA ARG A 103 -33.64 -17.17 10.91
C ARG A 103 -33.94 -16.35 12.15
N ALA A 104 -35.15 -15.84 12.26
CA ALA A 104 -35.64 -15.25 13.51
C ALA A 104 -35.66 -16.34 14.59
N THR A 105 -34.62 -16.37 15.44
CA THR A 105 -34.73 -17.07 16.72
C THR A 105 -35.17 -16.03 17.74
N GLU A 106 -36.40 -16.17 18.20
CA GLU A 106 -36.94 -15.35 19.28
C GLU A 106 -36.03 -15.54 20.51
N HIS A 107 -35.26 -14.50 20.87
CA HIS A 107 -34.57 -14.28 22.17
C HIS A 107 -33.02 -14.15 22.20
N ARG A 108 -32.35 -13.42 21.30
CA ARG A 108 -31.01 -12.87 21.63
C ARG A 108 -30.81 -11.43 21.17
N ARG A 109 -30.38 -10.55 22.09
CA ARG A 109 -30.03 -9.15 21.79
C ARG A 109 -28.66 -9.02 21.07
N ASP A 110 -27.95 -10.12 20.86
CA ASP A 110 -26.64 -10.19 20.19
C ASP A 110 -26.74 -10.52 18.68
N ASP A 111 -27.96 -10.58 18.12
CA ASP A 111 -28.21 -11.11 16.77
C ASP A 111 -27.70 -10.21 15.62
N ALA A 112 -27.54 -8.91 15.84
CA ALA A 112 -27.16 -7.97 14.77
C ALA A 112 -25.71 -8.14 14.30
N GLY A 113 -24.77 -8.39 15.23
CA GLY A 113 -23.37 -8.68 14.89
C GLY A 113 -23.24 -10.02 14.17
N SER A 114 -23.89 -11.03 14.73
CA SER A 114 -23.99 -12.38 14.18
C SER A 114 -24.57 -12.41 12.75
N ALA A 115 -25.57 -11.56 12.50
CA ALA A 115 -26.16 -11.36 11.17
C ALA A 115 -25.19 -10.68 10.18
N ALA A 116 -24.49 -9.63 10.61
CA ALA A 116 -23.50 -8.96 9.77
C ALA A 116 -22.35 -9.90 9.38
N ASP A 117 -21.92 -10.75 10.31
CA ASP A 117 -20.87 -11.76 10.11
C ASP A 117 -21.34 -12.84 9.13
N GLY A 118 -22.56 -13.37 9.29
CA GLY A 118 -23.13 -14.34 8.35
C GLY A 118 -23.31 -13.79 6.93
N LEU A 119 -23.67 -12.50 6.80
CA LEU A 119 -23.70 -11.80 5.51
C LEU A 119 -22.29 -11.69 4.91
N THR A 120 -21.29 -11.33 5.72
CA THR A 120 -19.90 -11.27 5.25
C THR A 120 -19.40 -12.65 4.80
N ASP A 121 -19.62 -13.70 5.59
CA ASP A 121 -19.20 -15.07 5.27
C ASP A 121 -19.79 -15.56 3.95
N HIS A 122 -21.09 -15.29 3.72
CA HIS A 122 -21.75 -15.63 2.46
C HIS A 122 -21.11 -14.92 1.27
N ILE A 123 -20.82 -13.61 1.40
CA ILE A 123 -20.19 -12.82 0.33
C ILE A 123 -18.78 -13.34 0.05
N ILE A 124 -17.95 -13.52 1.08
CA ILE A 124 -16.57 -14.01 0.94
C ILE A 124 -16.54 -15.40 0.30
N THR A 125 -17.44 -16.30 0.72
CA THR A 125 -17.54 -17.65 0.16
C THR A 125 -17.97 -17.62 -1.30
N THR A 126 -19.01 -16.84 -1.63
CA THR A 126 -19.49 -16.67 -3.01
C THR A 126 -18.39 -16.17 -3.95
N ILE A 127 -17.60 -15.18 -3.51
CA ILE A 127 -16.49 -14.62 -4.30
C ILE A 127 -15.39 -15.67 -4.48
N ARG A 128 -14.98 -16.34 -3.40
CA ARG A 128 -13.92 -17.37 -3.42
C ARG A 128 -14.28 -18.52 -4.37
N ASP A 129 -15.54 -18.95 -4.33
CA ASP A 129 -16.06 -20.00 -5.21
C ASP A 129 -16.07 -19.54 -6.67
N TYR A 130 -16.56 -18.31 -6.94
CA TYR A 130 -16.55 -17.75 -8.29
C TYR A 130 -15.14 -17.70 -8.86
N GLU A 131 -14.20 -17.12 -8.10
CA GLU A 131 -12.81 -17.04 -8.53
C GLU A 131 -12.27 -18.45 -8.81
N GLY A 132 -12.56 -19.44 -7.95
CA GLY A 132 -12.08 -20.82 -8.08
C GLY A 132 -12.59 -21.51 -9.34
N ILE A 133 -13.89 -21.38 -9.62
CA ILE A 133 -14.56 -21.95 -10.79
C ILE A 133 -14.09 -21.26 -12.08
N HIS A 134 -13.93 -19.93 -12.05
CA HIS A 134 -13.66 -19.15 -13.26
C HIS A 134 -12.18 -18.88 -13.52
N VAL A 135 -11.28 -19.40 -12.68
CA VAL A 135 -9.84 -19.07 -12.74
C VAL A 135 -9.66 -17.55 -12.89
N ALA A 136 -10.34 -16.80 -12.03
CA ALA A 136 -10.33 -15.34 -12.05
C ALA A 136 -9.65 -14.79 -10.79
N LYS A 137 -9.25 -13.52 -10.86
CA LYS A 137 -8.79 -12.73 -9.71
C LYS A 137 -9.50 -11.39 -9.72
N PHE A 138 -10.28 -11.13 -8.68
CA PHE A 138 -10.78 -9.79 -8.43
C PHE A 138 -9.68 -8.94 -7.82
N VAL A 139 -9.41 -7.77 -8.40
CA VAL A 139 -8.40 -6.83 -7.86
C VAL A 139 -9.02 -5.69 -7.06
N GLY A 140 -10.31 -5.44 -7.26
CA GLY A 140 -11.06 -4.39 -6.57
C GLY A 140 -12.56 -4.67 -6.50
N ALA A 141 -13.19 -4.18 -5.44
CA ALA A 141 -14.64 -4.29 -5.24
C ALA A 141 -15.27 -2.92 -4.93
N GLY A 142 -16.22 -2.50 -5.76
CA GLY A 142 -17.10 -1.38 -5.46
C GLY A 142 -18.23 -1.82 -4.55
N ILE A 143 -18.43 -1.13 -3.43
CA ILE A 143 -19.39 -1.51 -2.38
C ILE A 143 -20.42 -0.40 -2.23
N SER A 144 -21.71 -0.77 -2.29
CA SER A 144 -22.81 0.16 -2.01
C SER A 144 -22.79 0.64 -0.55
N PRO A 145 -23.21 1.89 -0.27
CA PRO A 145 -23.30 2.39 1.10
C PRO A 145 -24.15 1.49 2.02
N CYS A 146 -25.30 1.02 1.51
CA CYS A 146 -26.21 0.14 2.25
C CYS A 146 -25.51 -1.15 2.71
N LEU A 147 -24.70 -1.76 1.84
CA LEU A 147 -23.94 -2.96 2.18
C LEU A 147 -22.85 -2.65 3.20
N ALA A 148 -22.13 -1.55 3.05
CA ALA A 148 -21.08 -1.14 3.98
C ALA A 148 -21.63 -0.87 5.40
N GLU A 149 -22.83 -0.30 5.51
CA GLU A 149 -23.51 -0.08 6.79
C GLU A 149 -24.00 -1.38 7.44
N LYS A 150 -24.54 -2.32 6.65
CA LYS A 150 -25.07 -3.60 7.14
C LYS A 150 -23.99 -4.64 7.42
N SER A 151 -22.82 -4.51 6.78
CA SER A 151 -21.71 -5.44 6.91
C SER A 151 -20.39 -4.68 7.07
N PRO A 152 -20.17 -4.02 8.24
CA PRO A 152 -18.99 -3.20 8.46
C PRO A 152 -17.69 -4.02 8.51
N GLY A 153 -17.71 -5.34 8.71
CA GLY A 153 -16.51 -6.18 8.67
C GLY A 153 -16.06 -6.60 7.25
N LEU A 154 -16.94 -6.45 6.25
CA LEU A 154 -16.73 -6.99 4.90
C LEU A 154 -15.47 -6.46 4.24
N HIS A 155 -15.22 -5.15 4.35
CA HIS A 155 -14.10 -4.49 3.67
C HIS A 155 -12.73 -5.01 4.15
N ALA A 156 -12.57 -5.23 5.45
CA ALA A 156 -11.33 -5.74 6.02
C ALA A 156 -11.08 -7.19 5.57
N ARG A 157 -12.13 -8.00 5.50
CA ARG A 157 -12.04 -9.40 5.07
C ARG A 157 -11.80 -9.55 3.56
N LEU A 158 -12.40 -8.71 2.73
CA LEU A 158 -12.09 -8.66 1.28
C LEU A 158 -10.59 -8.45 1.05
N TRP A 159 -9.97 -7.56 1.80
CA TRP A 159 -8.54 -7.29 1.69
C TRP A 159 -7.65 -8.37 2.32
N ALA A 160 -7.97 -8.79 3.53
CA ALA A 160 -7.15 -9.72 4.31
C ALA A 160 -7.22 -11.16 3.77
N GLU A 161 -8.41 -11.62 3.36
CA GLU A 161 -8.62 -13.01 2.94
C GLU A 161 -8.57 -13.23 1.43
N LEU A 162 -9.02 -12.25 0.64
CA LEU A 162 -9.17 -12.40 -0.81
C LEU A 162 -8.27 -11.45 -1.60
N ASP A 163 -7.54 -10.56 -0.91
CA ASP A 163 -6.65 -9.60 -1.54
C ASP A 163 -7.38 -8.76 -2.61
N ILE A 164 -8.60 -8.32 -2.25
CA ILE A 164 -9.45 -7.44 -3.05
C ILE A 164 -9.49 -6.08 -2.37
N LEU A 165 -9.12 -5.01 -3.09
CA LEU A 165 -9.20 -3.65 -2.53
C LEU A 165 -10.67 -3.17 -2.48
N PRO A 166 -11.25 -2.95 -1.30
CA PRO A 166 -12.62 -2.49 -1.16
C PRO A 166 -12.72 -0.98 -1.43
N ILE A 167 -13.75 -0.52 -2.13
CA ILE A 167 -14.04 0.90 -2.33
C ILE A 167 -15.51 1.14 -2.04
N VAL A 168 -15.80 1.80 -0.93
CA VAL A 168 -17.16 2.22 -0.57
C VAL A 168 -17.53 3.46 -1.36
N LEU A 169 -18.61 3.38 -2.14
CA LEU A 169 -19.12 4.50 -2.92
C LEU A 169 -20.11 5.32 -2.09
N THR A 170 -20.23 6.61 -2.41
CA THR A 170 -21.18 7.49 -1.70
C THR A 170 -22.61 7.34 -2.26
N HIS A 171 -23.64 7.69 -1.48
CA HIS A 171 -25.04 7.59 -1.93
C HIS A 171 -25.31 8.35 -3.25
N GLY A 172 -24.76 9.56 -3.41
CA GLY A 172 -24.89 10.34 -4.63
C GLY A 172 -24.20 9.71 -5.84
N GLU A 173 -23.11 8.98 -5.60
CA GLU A 173 -22.45 8.18 -6.64
C GLU A 173 -23.19 6.88 -6.87
N ALA A 174 -23.78 6.23 -5.87
CA ALA A 174 -24.54 4.99 -6.01
C ALA A 174 -25.84 5.11 -6.82
N GLY A 175 -26.16 6.30 -7.33
CA GLY A 175 -27.41 6.54 -8.05
C GLY A 175 -28.59 6.81 -7.12
N GLN A 176 -28.36 6.82 -5.80
CA GLN A 176 -29.34 7.27 -4.79
C GLN A 176 -29.33 8.80 -4.71
N LYS A 177 -29.57 9.47 -5.84
CA LYS A 177 -30.10 10.84 -5.78
C LYS A 177 -31.55 10.75 -5.29
N ALA A 178 -32.05 11.82 -4.65
CA ALA A 178 -33.47 11.95 -4.37
C ALA A 178 -34.24 11.60 -5.65
N ILE A 179 -34.92 10.45 -5.63
CA ILE A 179 -35.69 9.89 -6.74
C ILE A 179 -36.63 11.00 -7.19
N GLU A 180 -36.44 11.52 -8.41
CA GLU A 180 -37.42 12.43 -8.98
C GLU A 180 -38.79 11.73 -8.95
N PRO A 181 -39.86 12.40 -8.48
CA PRO A 181 -41.14 11.75 -8.33
C PRO A 181 -41.61 11.17 -9.67
N GLY A 182 -41.57 9.83 -9.79
CA GLY A 182 -41.94 9.08 -11.00
C GLY A 182 -40.83 8.24 -11.64
N SER A 183 -39.57 8.30 -11.18
CA SER A 183 -38.54 7.38 -11.68
C SER A 183 -38.70 5.97 -11.12
N LYS A 184 -38.46 4.95 -11.97
CA LYS A 184 -38.51 3.55 -11.56
C LYS A 184 -37.39 3.26 -10.55
N PRO A 185 -37.62 2.41 -9.54
CA PRO A 185 -36.55 1.97 -8.65
C PRO A 185 -35.47 1.26 -9.46
N VAL A 186 -34.21 1.57 -9.17
CA VAL A 186 -33.04 0.91 -9.77
C VAL A 186 -33.05 -0.56 -9.32
N GLU A 187 -32.89 -1.47 -10.28
CA GLU A 187 -32.79 -2.90 -9.98
C GLU A 187 -31.42 -3.21 -9.34
N LEU A 188 -31.35 -4.28 -8.55
CA LEU A 188 -30.18 -4.54 -7.69
C LEU A 188 -28.92 -4.88 -8.50
N ASP A 189 -29.08 -5.54 -9.64
CA ASP A 189 -28.02 -5.84 -10.60
C ASP A 189 -27.51 -4.56 -11.30
N GLU A 190 -28.40 -3.63 -11.66
CA GLU A 190 -28.02 -2.32 -12.19
C GLU A 190 -27.22 -1.49 -11.16
N GLU A 191 -27.61 -1.54 -9.88
CA GLU A 191 -26.84 -0.89 -8.80
C GLU A 191 -25.46 -1.54 -8.66
N ALA A 192 -25.38 -2.88 -8.61
CA ALA A 192 -24.13 -3.61 -8.51
C ALA A 192 -23.20 -3.33 -9.72
N ASP A 193 -23.71 -3.31 -10.95
CA ASP A 193 -22.93 -2.92 -12.14
C ASP A 193 -22.38 -1.50 -12.00
N ALA A 194 -23.22 -0.58 -11.53
CA ALA A 194 -22.79 0.79 -11.30
C ALA A 194 -21.70 0.87 -10.21
N MET A 195 -21.68 -0.05 -9.23
CA MET A 195 -20.60 -0.14 -8.24
C MET A 195 -19.30 -0.61 -8.88
N ALA A 196 -19.34 -1.64 -9.73
CA ALA A 196 -18.18 -2.16 -10.44
C ALA A 196 -17.54 -1.07 -11.33
N ARG A 197 -18.34 -0.40 -12.18
CA ARG A 197 -17.83 0.65 -13.10
C ARG A 197 -17.21 1.84 -12.38
N LYS A 198 -17.79 2.26 -11.25
CA LYS A 198 -17.26 3.36 -10.45
C LYS A 198 -16.00 2.94 -9.69
N CYS A 199 -15.92 1.69 -9.23
CA CYS A 199 -14.69 1.12 -8.68
C CYS A 199 -13.54 1.18 -9.70
N ILE A 200 -13.79 0.75 -10.95
CA ILE A 200 -12.80 0.74 -12.04
C ILE A 200 -12.22 2.15 -12.29
N ALA A 201 -13.01 3.21 -12.14
CA ALA A 201 -12.55 4.59 -12.33
C ALA A 201 -11.43 5.03 -11.36
N PHE A 202 -11.17 4.26 -10.29
CA PHE A 202 -10.04 4.50 -9.38
C PHE A 202 -8.75 3.79 -9.80
N TYR A 203 -8.79 2.92 -10.81
CA TYR A 203 -7.64 2.16 -11.29
C TYR A 203 -7.00 2.82 -12.51
N GLY A 204 -5.67 2.76 -12.56
CA GLY A 204 -4.89 3.11 -13.74
C GLY A 204 -4.82 1.96 -14.75
N PRO A 205 -4.18 2.18 -15.91
CA PRO A 205 -4.16 1.22 -17.03
C PRO A 205 -3.52 -0.14 -16.68
N ASN A 206 -2.66 -0.19 -15.66
CA ASN A 206 -2.01 -1.43 -15.21
C ASN A 206 -2.83 -2.22 -14.18
N GLY A 207 -4.06 -1.77 -13.87
CA GLY A 207 -4.88 -2.37 -12.79
C GLY A 207 -4.37 -2.05 -11.39
N VAL A 208 -3.65 -0.92 -11.23
CA VAL A 208 -3.17 -0.41 -9.94
C VAL A 208 -3.98 0.84 -9.57
N PRO A 209 -4.43 0.99 -8.32
CA PRO A 209 -5.11 2.21 -7.88
C PRO A 209 -4.28 3.47 -8.15
N SER A 210 -4.91 4.48 -8.72
CA SER A 210 -4.25 5.76 -9.02
C SER A 210 -4.25 6.68 -7.80
N LEU A 211 -3.14 7.38 -7.57
CA LEU A 211 -3.08 8.44 -6.55
C LEU A 211 -4.09 9.55 -6.87
N ARG A 212 -4.73 10.07 -5.83
CA ARG A 212 -5.74 11.13 -5.92
C ARG A 212 -5.31 12.30 -5.06
N PHE A 213 -5.59 13.50 -5.55
CA PHE A 213 -5.19 14.74 -4.89
C PHE A 213 -6.41 15.63 -4.63
N GLY A 214 -6.43 16.25 -3.45
CA GLY A 214 -7.43 17.21 -3.02
C GLY A 214 -7.12 18.63 -3.47
N SER A 215 -7.87 19.58 -2.93
CA SER A 215 -7.81 21.00 -3.32
C SER A 215 -6.50 21.69 -2.94
N PHE A 216 -5.77 21.16 -1.97
CA PHE A 216 -4.46 21.66 -1.54
C PHE A 216 -3.31 20.88 -2.17
N ASN A 217 -3.61 20.08 -3.21
CA ASN A 217 -2.72 19.03 -3.71
C ASN A 217 -2.31 18.06 -2.58
N ASP A 218 -3.26 17.82 -1.67
CA ASP A 218 -3.13 16.88 -0.57
C ASP A 218 -3.45 15.46 -1.03
N VAL A 219 -2.68 14.49 -0.57
CA VAL A 219 -2.84 13.08 -0.93
C VAL A 219 -4.11 12.55 -0.27
N GLN A 220 -5.06 12.12 -1.08
CA GLN A 220 -6.32 11.53 -0.64
C GLN A 220 -6.08 10.07 -0.25
N VAL A 221 -5.44 9.86 0.90
CA VAL A 221 -5.08 8.55 1.45
C VAL A 221 -6.30 7.63 1.47
N ASP A 222 -6.11 6.39 1.00
CA ASP A 222 -7.16 5.38 0.88
C ASP A 222 -8.38 5.87 0.09
N ILE A 223 -8.12 6.62 -0.99
CA ILE A 223 -9.17 7.20 -1.84
C ILE A 223 -10.10 8.08 -0.99
N ALA A 224 -9.52 9.01 -0.25
CA ALA A 224 -10.24 9.88 0.68
C ALA A 224 -10.97 9.11 1.79
N GLY A 225 -10.38 8.02 2.28
CA GLY A 225 -10.97 7.14 3.29
C GLY A 225 -12.11 6.24 2.78
N ARG A 226 -12.33 6.15 1.46
CA ARG A 226 -13.33 5.23 0.87
C ARG A 226 -12.88 3.78 0.83
N SER A 227 -11.56 3.57 0.82
CA SER A 227 -10.93 2.26 0.81
C SER A 227 -10.45 1.89 2.21
N THR A 228 -11.37 1.68 3.15
CA THR A 228 -11.03 1.17 4.48
C THR A 228 -10.78 -0.33 4.38
N PHE A 229 -9.54 -0.78 4.46
CA PHE A 229 -9.20 -2.21 4.50
C PHE A 229 -8.63 -2.67 5.84
N GLY A 230 -8.51 -1.74 6.80
CA GLY A 230 -8.19 -2.02 8.18
C GLY A 230 -9.16 -1.29 9.11
N SER A 231 -9.31 -1.81 10.32
CA SER A 231 -10.05 -1.16 11.40
C SER A 231 -9.11 -0.82 12.55
N LEU A 232 -9.51 0.11 13.42
CA LEU A 232 -8.74 0.44 14.60
C LEU A 232 -8.54 -0.79 15.52
N GLU A 233 -9.54 -1.67 15.58
CA GLU A 233 -9.49 -2.92 16.33
C GLU A 233 -8.40 -3.87 15.79
N ILE A 234 -8.36 -4.08 14.47
CA ILE A 234 -7.33 -4.91 13.84
C ILE A 234 -5.94 -4.34 14.09
N TYR A 235 -5.75 -3.01 13.95
CA TYR A 235 -4.45 -2.38 14.25
C TYR A 235 -4.01 -2.60 15.70
N VAL A 236 -4.92 -2.51 16.66
CA VAL A 236 -4.62 -2.77 18.08
C VAL A 236 -4.16 -4.21 18.30
N GLN A 237 -4.68 -5.18 17.55
CA GLN A 237 -4.26 -6.59 17.62
C GLN A 237 -2.87 -6.85 17.03
N THR A 238 -2.34 -5.94 16.20
CA THR A 238 -0.99 -6.08 15.62
C THR A 238 0.15 -5.70 16.58
N VAL A 239 -0.17 -5.13 17.74
CA VAL A 239 0.79 -4.64 18.73
C VAL A 239 0.42 -5.11 20.14
N ASP A 240 1.33 -4.93 21.10
CA ASP A 240 1.02 -5.22 22.50
C ASP A 240 0.05 -4.19 23.12
N ASP A 241 -0.71 -4.62 24.13
CA ASP A 241 -1.71 -3.81 24.83
C ASP A 241 -1.17 -2.49 25.40
N ARG A 242 0.10 -2.44 25.79
CA ARG A 242 0.69 -1.21 26.36
C ARG A 242 0.93 -0.20 25.24
N SER A 243 1.48 -0.63 24.11
CA SER A 243 1.64 0.20 22.91
C SER A 243 0.29 0.71 22.40
N ALA A 244 -0.71 -0.17 22.30
CA ALA A 244 -2.07 0.19 21.90
C ALA A 244 -2.69 1.25 22.82
N ARG A 245 -2.67 1.04 24.13
CA ARG A 245 -3.22 2.01 25.11
C ARG A 245 -2.49 3.35 25.05
N THR A 246 -1.17 3.32 24.88
CA THR A 246 -0.35 4.53 24.82
C THR A 246 -0.70 5.37 23.59
N VAL A 247 -0.73 4.76 22.40
CA VAL A 247 -1.04 5.50 21.16
C VAL A 247 -2.48 6.01 21.16
N LEU A 248 -3.45 5.22 21.64
CA LEU A 248 -4.84 5.65 21.74
C LEU A 248 -5.04 6.78 22.76
N SER A 249 -4.25 6.80 23.84
CA SER A 249 -4.24 7.92 24.79
C SER A 249 -3.74 9.21 24.13
N TYR A 250 -2.68 9.16 23.32
CA TYR A 250 -2.20 10.34 22.60
C TYR A 250 -3.19 10.79 21.52
N ALA A 251 -3.76 9.85 20.76
CA ALA A 251 -4.79 10.13 19.77
C ALA A 251 -6.02 10.80 20.41
N HIS A 252 -6.45 10.32 21.59
CA HIS A 252 -7.51 10.96 22.36
C HIS A 252 -7.19 12.40 22.76
N SER A 253 -5.98 12.67 23.25
CA SER A 253 -5.55 14.03 23.58
C SER A 253 -5.53 14.96 22.36
N LEU A 254 -5.09 14.46 21.19
CA LEU A 254 -5.09 15.23 19.93
C LEU A 254 -6.51 15.56 19.46
N ARG A 255 -7.44 14.62 19.60
CA ARG A 255 -8.86 14.82 19.31
C ARG A 255 -9.50 15.88 20.19
N LEU A 256 -9.27 15.81 21.50
CA LEU A 256 -9.79 16.81 22.44
C LEU A 256 -9.24 18.21 22.16
N ALA A 257 -7.99 18.30 21.71
CA ALA A 257 -7.37 19.56 21.30
C ALA A 257 -7.88 20.07 19.94
N ASN A 258 -8.64 19.26 19.19
CA ASN A 258 -9.06 19.53 17.81
C ASN A 258 -7.88 20.01 16.94
N LEU A 259 -6.72 19.36 17.11
CA LEU A 259 -5.47 19.78 16.50
C LEU A 259 -5.28 19.10 15.15
N GLN A 260 -5.30 19.88 14.07
CA GLN A 260 -4.90 19.40 12.75
C GLN A 260 -3.38 19.31 12.64
N ILE A 261 -2.88 18.18 12.13
CA ILE A 261 -1.46 17.94 11.82
C ILE A 261 -1.28 17.95 10.31
N ALA A 262 -0.38 18.79 9.79
CA ALA A 262 -0.05 18.85 8.36
C ALA A 262 1.33 18.26 8.07
N PHE A 263 1.38 17.30 7.16
CA PHE A 263 2.60 16.66 6.65
C PHE A 263 2.95 17.22 5.28
N PHE A 264 4.22 17.48 5.01
CA PHE A 264 4.71 17.94 3.72
C PHE A 264 5.86 17.05 3.25
N THR A 265 5.73 16.46 2.06
CA THR A 265 6.81 15.73 1.37
C THR A 265 7.01 16.29 -0.03
N ALA A 266 8.13 15.98 -0.68
CA ALA A 266 8.40 16.37 -2.06
C ALA A 266 7.63 15.53 -3.09
N THR A 267 7.25 14.30 -2.73
CA THR A 267 6.52 13.35 -3.58
C THR A 267 5.53 12.52 -2.76
N ALA A 268 4.45 12.09 -3.42
CA ALA A 268 3.48 11.13 -2.89
C ALA A 268 3.72 9.69 -3.38
N ASP A 269 4.67 9.48 -4.29
CA ASP A 269 4.84 8.22 -5.00
C ASP A 269 6.06 7.41 -4.50
N ARG A 270 5.87 6.09 -4.38
CA ARG A 270 6.81 4.95 -4.31
C ARG A 270 8.09 5.03 -3.46
N GLY A 271 8.37 6.14 -2.77
CA GLY A 271 9.47 6.25 -1.81
C GLY A 271 9.11 5.69 -0.43
N GLY A 272 10.10 5.26 0.35
CA GLY A 272 9.88 4.72 1.69
C GLY A 272 9.11 5.67 2.63
N ALA A 273 9.35 6.98 2.51
CA ALA A 273 8.59 7.98 3.26
C ALA A 273 7.10 8.04 2.87
N ALA A 274 6.77 7.89 1.58
CA ALA A 274 5.39 7.90 1.09
C ALA A 274 4.61 6.68 1.61
N VAL A 275 5.22 5.49 1.59
CA VAL A 275 4.62 4.26 2.14
C VAL A 275 4.28 4.44 3.62
N MET A 276 5.22 4.98 4.41
CA MET A 276 4.98 5.28 5.83
C MET A 276 3.86 6.31 6.03
N ARG A 277 3.77 7.34 5.18
CA ARG A 277 2.75 8.39 5.27
C ARG A 277 1.35 7.86 4.97
N HIS A 278 1.20 7.00 3.98
CA HIS A 278 -0.08 6.33 3.71
C HIS A 278 -0.57 5.55 4.94
N ALA A 279 0.29 4.71 5.52
CA ALA A 279 -0.05 3.93 6.71
C ALA A 279 -0.39 4.79 7.93
N LEU A 280 0.44 5.81 8.22
CA LEU A 280 0.22 6.69 9.37
C LEU A 280 -1.09 7.45 9.26
N LEU A 281 -1.38 8.04 8.09
CA LEU A 281 -2.60 8.82 7.90
C LEU A 281 -3.85 7.94 7.93
N ARG A 282 -3.79 6.73 7.39
CA ARG A 282 -4.84 5.72 7.55
C ARG A 282 -5.15 5.48 9.02
N PHE A 283 -4.12 5.19 9.81
CA PHE A 283 -4.29 4.98 11.25
C PHE A 283 -4.84 6.23 11.96
N MET A 284 -4.34 7.42 11.63
CA MET A 284 -4.82 8.68 12.19
C MET A 284 -6.32 8.89 11.90
N HIS A 285 -6.76 8.68 10.65
CA HIS A 285 -8.17 8.76 10.28
C HIS A 285 -9.03 7.76 11.07
N LEU A 286 -8.60 6.50 11.19
CA LEU A 286 -9.29 5.47 11.97
C LEU A 286 -9.35 5.82 13.46
N ALA A 287 -8.31 6.46 14.00
CA ALA A 287 -8.25 6.94 15.37
C ALA A 287 -8.99 8.28 15.59
N GLY A 288 -9.52 8.89 14.52
CA GLY A 288 -10.23 10.17 14.52
C GLY A 288 -9.33 11.40 14.71
N VAL A 289 -8.01 11.28 14.46
CA VAL A 289 -7.06 12.40 14.51
C VAL A 289 -7.02 13.11 13.16
N ASP A 290 -7.17 14.43 13.17
CA ASP A 290 -7.15 15.24 11.94
C ASP A 290 -5.71 15.38 11.40
N GLY A 291 -5.49 14.80 10.22
CA GLY A 291 -4.21 14.78 9.54
C GLY A 291 -4.38 15.09 8.06
N ILE A 292 -3.54 15.97 7.52
CA ILE A 292 -3.48 16.25 6.08
C ILE A 292 -2.06 16.08 5.57
N TRP A 293 -1.89 15.48 4.40
CA TRP A 293 -0.58 15.31 3.78
C TRP A 293 -0.55 16.02 2.43
N CYS A 294 0.27 17.06 2.33
CA CYS A 294 0.40 17.90 1.16
C CYS A 294 1.69 17.59 0.39
N VAL A 295 1.58 17.55 -0.93
CA VAL A 295 2.73 17.43 -1.83
C VAL A 295 2.71 18.53 -2.87
N PRO A 296 3.87 19.05 -3.30
CA PRO A 296 3.92 20.07 -4.34
C PRO A 296 3.50 19.48 -5.69
N ARG A 297 3.11 20.34 -6.64
CA ARG A 297 2.83 19.90 -8.01
C ARG A 297 4.11 19.41 -8.67
N PRO A 298 4.10 18.22 -9.31
CA PRO A 298 5.30 17.61 -9.86
C PRO A 298 5.87 18.47 -10.99
N ARG A 299 7.19 18.68 -10.97
CA ARG A 299 7.96 19.27 -12.07
C ARG A 299 9.14 18.34 -12.38
N PRO A 300 9.12 17.61 -13.51
CA PRO A 300 10.12 16.57 -13.80
C PRO A 300 11.58 17.03 -13.69
N GLU A 301 11.86 18.25 -14.15
CA GLU A 301 13.17 18.87 -14.03
C GLU A 301 13.62 19.05 -12.57
N ILE A 302 12.73 19.51 -11.70
CA ILE A 302 13.02 19.68 -10.27
C ILE A 302 13.21 18.32 -9.62
N LEU A 303 12.35 17.33 -9.91
CA LEU A 303 12.47 15.98 -9.36
C LEU A 303 13.85 15.35 -9.62
N ARG A 304 14.42 15.56 -10.82
CA ARG A 304 15.79 15.12 -11.13
C ARG A 304 16.84 15.80 -10.25
N ILE A 305 16.67 17.09 -9.96
CA ILE A 305 17.56 17.82 -9.05
C ILE A 305 17.44 17.24 -7.63
N LEU A 306 16.21 16.97 -7.16
CA LEU A 306 15.97 16.40 -5.83
C LEU A 306 16.66 15.05 -5.67
N GLN A 307 16.44 14.14 -6.63
CA GLN A 307 17.07 12.81 -6.66
C GLN A 307 18.61 12.90 -6.71
N THR A 308 19.16 13.84 -7.48
CA THR A 308 20.61 14.06 -7.54
C THR A 308 21.14 14.50 -6.18
N ASN A 309 20.45 15.42 -5.51
CA ASN A 309 20.89 15.95 -4.23
C ASN A 309 20.71 14.95 -3.08
N GLU A 310 19.67 14.11 -3.10
CA GLU A 310 19.53 12.99 -2.16
C GLU A 310 20.72 12.04 -2.26
N ARG A 311 21.15 11.71 -3.48
CA ARG A 311 22.36 10.93 -3.72
C ARG A 311 23.62 11.63 -3.25
N ILE A 312 23.71 12.96 -3.37
CA ILE A 312 24.82 13.74 -2.79
C ILE A 312 24.87 13.61 -1.28
N LEU A 313 23.73 13.77 -0.60
CA LEU A 313 23.62 13.69 0.85
C LEU A 313 23.89 12.28 1.40
N GLN A 314 23.47 11.25 0.67
CA GLN A 314 23.81 9.84 0.97
C GLN A 314 25.23 9.47 0.54
N GLY A 315 25.86 10.29 -0.31
CA GLY A 315 27.14 10.10 -0.98
C GLY A 315 27.19 8.85 -1.88
N THR A 316 26.14 8.68 -2.68
CA THR A 316 26.00 7.71 -3.79
C THR A 316 26.08 8.37 -5.17
N THR A 317 26.28 9.69 -5.17
CA THR A 317 26.49 10.56 -6.33
C THR A 317 27.65 10.15 -7.23
N LYS A 318 27.48 10.32 -8.55
CA LYS A 318 28.57 10.16 -9.54
C LYS A 318 29.59 11.30 -9.41
N PHE A 319 30.81 11.09 -9.90
CA PHE A 319 31.85 12.13 -9.90
C PHE A 319 31.39 13.36 -10.71
N GLY A 320 31.58 14.56 -10.15
CA GLY A 320 31.26 15.83 -10.82
C GLY A 320 29.82 16.34 -10.64
N GLN A 321 28.89 15.54 -10.12
CA GLN A 321 27.54 16.03 -9.78
C GLN A 321 27.59 16.95 -8.56
N ARG A 322 26.85 18.07 -8.61
CA ARG A 322 26.80 19.09 -7.56
C ARG A 322 25.39 19.62 -7.41
N PHE A 323 25.07 20.10 -6.21
CA PHE A 323 23.89 20.92 -5.95
C PHE A 323 24.29 22.40 -6.03
N THR A 324 24.16 22.99 -7.21
CA THR A 324 24.63 24.36 -7.51
C THR A 324 23.70 25.42 -6.92
N CYS A 325 24.20 26.67 -6.79
CA CYS A 325 23.37 27.79 -6.33
C CYS A 325 22.13 28.02 -7.23
N GLU A 326 22.27 27.84 -8.54
CA GLU A 326 21.16 27.93 -9.49
C GLU A 326 20.09 26.86 -9.20
N GLN A 327 20.50 25.61 -9.01
CA GLN A 327 19.59 24.52 -8.65
C GLN A 327 18.92 24.76 -7.30
N GLN A 328 19.66 25.26 -6.29
CA GLN A 328 19.11 25.67 -5.00
C GLN A 328 18.03 26.75 -5.16
N GLN A 329 18.26 27.75 -6.00
CA GLN A 329 17.28 28.80 -6.30
C GLN A 329 16.06 28.25 -7.05
N MET A 330 16.24 27.33 -7.99
CA MET A 330 15.13 26.66 -8.68
C MET A 330 14.25 25.87 -7.72
N VAL A 331 14.85 25.07 -6.83
CA VAL A 331 14.13 24.31 -5.80
C VAL A 331 13.40 25.26 -4.85
N THR A 332 14.09 26.29 -4.35
CA THR A 332 13.50 27.30 -3.44
C THR A 332 12.30 27.97 -4.08
N SER A 333 12.44 28.44 -5.33
CA SER A 333 11.37 29.12 -6.07
C SER A 333 10.18 28.20 -6.30
N TRP A 334 10.43 26.93 -6.61
CA TRP A 334 9.37 25.94 -6.77
C TRP A 334 8.62 25.66 -5.47
N VAL A 335 9.31 25.50 -4.33
CA VAL A 335 8.65 25.31 -3.02
C VAL A 335 7.84 26.54 -2.62
N VAL A 336 8.41 27.74 -2.78
CA VAL A 336 7.73 29.01 -2.46
C VAL A 336 6.47 29.16 -3.31
N HIS A 337 6.57 28.93 -4.62
CA HIS A 337 5.42 29.03 -5.53
C HIS A 337 4.30 28.06 -5.14
N ASN A 338 4.63 26.80 -4.82
CA ASN A 338 3.63 25.83 -4.35
C ASN A 338 3.00 26.27 -3.02
N ALA A 339 3.79 26.76 -2.07
CA ALA A 339 3.29 27.26 -0.80
C ALA A 339 2.29 28.42 -1.00
N GLU A 340 2.63 29.40 -1.81
CA GLU A 340 1.79 30.56 -2.10
C GLU A 340 0.49 30.17 -2.82
N CYS A 341 0.56 29.28 -3.81
CA CYS A 341 -0.61 28.89 -4.59
C CYS A 341 -1.54 27.93 -3.85
N LEU A 342 -1.01 27.07 -2.98
CA LEU A 342 -1.77 25.95 -2.43
C LEU A 342 -2.00 26.07 -0.93
N TRP A 343 -1.00 26.50 -0.15
CA TRP A 343 -0.96 26.19 1.29
C TRP A 343 -1.05 27.40 2.21
N VAL A 344 -0.85 28.63 1.74
CA VAL A 344 -0.79 29.83 2.60
C VAL A 344 -2.13 30.57 2.71
N ARG A 345 -3.06 30.36 1.77
CA ARG A 345 -4.41 30.97 1.79
C ARG A 345 -5.18 30.63 3.06
N ASP A 346 -6.11 31.48 3.46
CA ASP A 346 -6.91 31.27 4.68
C ASP A 346 -7.62 29.90 4.64
N GLY A 347 -7.56 29.17 5.76
CA GLY A 347 -8.03 27.79 5.89
C GLY A 347 -7.12 26.72 5.29
N ALA A 348 -6.00 27.08 4.63
CA ALA A 348 -5.05 26.10 4.10
C ALA A 348 -3.98 25.70 5.14
N PRO A 349 -3.34 24.53 4.97
CA PRO A 349 -2.54 23.92 6.04
C PRO A 349 -1.35 24.76 6.54
N LEU A 350 -0.73 25.57 5.68
CA LEU A 350 0.44 26.40 6.04
C LEU A 350 0.06 27.81 6.53
N ALA A 351 -1.22 28.22 6.40
CA ALA A 351 -1.71 29.49 6.91
C ALA A 351 -1.43 29.65 8.41
N PRO A 352 -1.39 30.88 8.96
CA PRO A 352 -1.32 31.08 10.41
C PRO A 352 -2.47 30.36 11.12
N ARG A 353 -2.24 29.85 12.34
CA ARG A 353 -3.30 29.15 13.11
C ARG A 353 -4.53 30.03 13.36
N SER A 354 -4.33 31.34 13.51
CA SER A 354 -5.41 32.33 13.64
C SER A 354 -6.30 32.46 12.40
N ARG A 355 -5.89 31.92 11.26
CA ARG A 355 -6.64 31.90 9.99
C ARG A 355 -7.00 30.48 9.54
N GLY A 356 -7.05 29.53 10.48
CA GLY A 356 -7.47 28.16 10.21
C GLY A 356 -6.38 27.25 9.64
N GLY A 357 -5.11 27.63 9.70
CA GLY A 357 -4.02 26.72 9.34
C GLY A 357 -3.74 25.67 10.41
N ALA A 358 -2.98 24.63 10.04
CA ALA A 358 -2.73 23.48 10.89
C ALA A 358 -1.98 23.84 12.18
N GLY A 359 -2.29 23.13 13.25
CA GLY A 359 -1.76 23.36 14.59
C GLY A 359 -0.33 22.86 14.79
N LEU A 360 0.06 21.81 14.06
CA LEU A 360 1.39 21.21 14.04
C LEU A 360 1.79 20.94 12.59
N LEU A 361 3.03 21.28 12.22
CA LEU A 361 3.59 20.92 10.92
C LEU A 361 4.68 19.88 11.05
N VAL A 362 4.69 18.92 10.13
CA VAL A 362 5.74 17.94 9.94
C VAL A 362 6.25 18.08 8.51
N ILE A 363 7.50 18.45 8.37
CA ILE A 363 8.15 18.66 7.07
C ILE A 363 9.16 17.54 6.88
N ASP A 364 8.86 16.68 5.92
CA ASP A 364 9.73 15.63 5.45
C ASP A 364 10.61 16.14 4.30
N ASP A 365 11.69 15.42 4.02
CA ASP A 365 12.60 15.66 2.89
C ASP A 365 13.51 16.91 3.00
N PRO A 366 14.79 16.79 2.59
CA PRO A 366 15.75 17.89 2.66
C PRO A 366 15.32 19.12 1.86
N HIS A 367 14.65 18.89 0.75
CA HIS A 367 14.24 19.94 -0.18
C HIS A 367 13.07 20.77 0.31
N MET A 368 12.19 20.18 1.12
CA MET A 368 11.05 20.88 1.70
C MET A 368 11.45 21.68 2.94
N ALA A 369 12.71 21.63 3.39
CA ALA A 369 13.20 22.41 4.52
C ALA A 369 12.89 23.91 4.39
N VAL A 370 12.82 24.45 3.17
CA VAL A 370 12.38 25.83 2.88
C VAL A 370 11.03 26.15 3.53
N LEU A 371 10.10 25.19 3.60
CA LEU A 371 8.81 25.35 4.27
C LEU A 371 8.94 25.61 5.78
N VAL A 372 10.01 25.15 6.43
CA VAL A 372 10.26 25.43 7.86
C VAL A 372 10.42 26.94 8.05
N THR A 373 11.21 27.58 7.19
CA THR A 373 11.42 29.04 7.22
C THR A 373 10.11 29.79 6.93
N ILE A 374 9.35 29.35 5.92
CA ILE A 374 8.05 29.95 5.59
C ILE A 374 7.07 29.81 6.76
N ALA A 375 6.97 28.62 7.35
CA ALA A 375 6.09 28.33 8.47
C ALA A 375 6.36 29.23 9.67
N LYS A 376 7.65 29.36 10.05
CA LYS A 376 8.08 30.20 11.17
C LYS A 376 7.93 31.70 10.89
N ARG A 377 8.01 32.13 9.63
CA ARG A 377 7.72 33.51 9.25
C ARG A 377 6.23 33.84 9.38
N LEU A 378 5.35 32.90 9.03
CA LEU A 378 3.89 33.09 9.06
C LEU A 378 3.30 32.96 10.47
N ASP A 379 3.79 32.00 11.26
CA ASP A 379 3.40 31.78 12.65
C ASP A 379 4.63 31.32 13.45
N PRO A 380 5.39 32.26 14.06
CA PRO A 380 6.63 31.95 14.79
C PRO A 380 6.45 30.97 15.95
N GLN A 381 5.25 30.96 16.56
CA GLN A 381 4.92 30.17 17.75
C GLN A 381 4.32 28.80 17.39
N ARG A 382 4.12 28.50 16.10
CA ARG A 382 3.62 27.19 15.68
C ARG A 382 4.73 26.14 15.82
N PRO A 383 4.45 24.99 16.45
CA PRO A 383 5.36 23.85 16.45
C PRO A 383 5.62 23.32 15.03
N VAL A 384 6.89 23.17 14.68
CA VAL A 384 7.35 22.62 13.40
C VAL A 384 8.36 21.51 13.68
N ILE A 385 8.05 20.31 13.19
CA ILE A 385 8.92 19.15 13.20
C ILE A 385 9.56 19.04 11.82
N TYR A 386 10.88 19.00 11.76
CA TYR A 386 11.60 18.60 10.56
C TYR A 386 12.02 17.13 10.68
N ARG A 387 11.52 16.29 9.78
CA ARG A 387 11.74 14.84 9.77
C ARG A 387 12.67 14.46 8.63
N SER A 388 13.88 14.05 8.97
CA SER A 388 14.85 13.55 7.99
C SER A 388 14.74 12.03 7.86
N HIS A 389 14.40 11.58 6.64
CA HIS A 389 14.42 10.15 6.26
C HIS A 389 15.75 9.72 5.60
N PHE A 390 16.72 10.62 5.54
CA PHE A 390 18.02 10.37 4.91
C PHE A 390 19.09 10.16 5.96
N VAL A 391 19.99 9.22 5.70
CA VAL A 391 21.19 9.04 6.51
C VAL A 391 22.26 9.98 5.97
N VAL A 392 22.61 10.98 6.76
CA VAL A 392 23.69 11.93 6.45
C VAL A 392 24.95 11.43 7.14
N HIS A 393 25.94 10.94 6.38
CA HIS A 393 27.21 10.53 6.99
C HIS A 393 28.01 11.77 7.43
N PRO A 394 28.27 11.98 8.74
CA PRO A 394 28.94 13.18 9.22
C PRO A 394 30.37 13.26 8.74
N ASP A 395 31.07 12.15 8.51
CA ASP A 395 32.41 12.16 7.90
C ASP A 395 32.42 12.82 6.51
N ARG A 396 31.29 12.80 5.78
CA ARG A 396 31.16 13.40 4.46
C ARG A 396 30.77 14.88 4.50
N VAL A 397 30.14 15.30 5.59
CA VAL A 397 29.73 16.70 5.84
C VAL A 397 30.77 17.45 6.67
N ALA A 398 31.69 16.74 7.31
CA ALA A 398 32.78 17.29 8.12
C ALA A 398 34.00 17.71 7.29
N ASP A 399 34.05 17.39 5.99
CA ASP A 399 35.17 17.69 5.10
C ASP A 399 34.87 18.96 4.25
N PRO A 400 35.40 20.15 4.59
CA PRO A 400 35.20 21.37 3.82
C PRO A 400 36.28 21.38 2.70
N PRO A 401 35.95 21.01 1.44
CA PRO A 401 34.91 21.62 0.62
C PRO A 401 34.06 20.58 -0.16
N SER A 402 33.57 19.55 0.52
CA SER A 402 32.81 18.49 -0.15
C SER A 402 31.48 18.99 -0.74
N THR A 403 31.02 18.34 -1.80
CA THR A 403 29.70 18.62 -2.40
C THR A 403 28.55 18.31 -1.44
N ALA A 404 28.75 17.34 -0.54
CA ALA A 404 27.78 16.97 0.49
C ALA A 404 27.66 18.05 1.58
N THR A 405 28.75 18.69 1.97
CA THR A 405 28.74 19.82 2.93
C THR A 405 27.92 20.98 2.38
N HIS A 406 28.16 21.38 1.13
CA HIS A 406 27.40 22.46 0.48
C HIS A 406 25.90 22.16 0.40
N ALA A 407 25.54 20.92 0.06
CA ALA A 407 24.15 20.49 0.02
C ALA A 407 23.50 20.50 1.40
N TRP A 408 24.20 19.99 2.41
CA TRP A 408 23.72 19.96 3.79
C TRP A 408 23.58 21.36 4.38
N ASP A 409 24.54 22.25 4.15
CA ASP A 409 24.49 23.63 4.64
C ASP A 409 23.25 24.36 4.14
N TRP A 410 22.88 24.14 2.87
CA TRP A 410 21.64 24.69 2.32
C TRP A 410 20.41 24.14 3.08
N VAL A 411 20.30 22.83 3.27
CA VAL A 411 19.19 22.21 4.02
C VAL A 411 19.13 22.74 5.45
N TRP A 412 20.27 22.74 6.15
CA TRP A 412 20.39 23.16 7.54
C TRP A 412 20.10 24.66 7.72
N SER A 413 20.43 25.50 6.72
CA SER A 413 20.10 26.92 6.74
C SER A 413 18.61 27.19 6.94
N HIS A 414 17.75 26.27 6.49
CA HIS A 414 16.31 26.33 6.66
C HIS A 414 15.80 25.47 7.83
N ALA A 415 16.28 24.22 7.94
CA ALA A 415 15.81 23.26 8.93
C ALA A 415 16.14 23.65 10.38
N LYS A 416 17.20 24.44 10.60
CA LYS A 416 17.58 24.92 11.95
C LYS A 416 16.50 25.72 12.68
N ALA A 417 15.51 26.25 11.95
CA ALA A 417 14.39 26.99 12.51
C ALA A 417 13.27 26.08 13.06
N ALA A 418 13.34 24.76 12.86
CA ALA A 418 12.40 23.80 13.42
C ALA A 418 12.55 23.68 14.95
N ASP A 419 11.45 23.32 15.62
CA ASP A 419 11.44 23.11 17.08
C ASP A 419 11.97 21.72 17.45
N LEU A 420 11.73 20.74 16.56
CA LEU A 420 12.21 19.37 16.71
C LEU A 420 12.76 18.85 15.38
N PHE A 421 13.96 18.30 15.43
CA PHE A 421 14.60 17.58 14.35
C PHE A 421 14.50 16.09 14.65
N ILE A 422 13.86 15.30 13.79
CA ILE A 422 13.77 13.86 13.96
C ILE A 422 14.55 13.16 12.84
N SER A 423 15.49 12.28 13.18
CA SER A 423 16.18 11.42 12.21
C SER A 423 15.88 9.94 12.45
N HIS A 424 16.27 9.10 11.50
CA HIS A 424 16.43 7.68 11.81
C HIS A 424 17.48 7.49 12.91
N PRO A 425 17.33 6.49 13.80
CA PRO A 425 18.30 6.21 14.85
C PRO A 425 19.67 5.98 14.18
N PRO A 426 20.70 6.76 14.52
CA PRO A 426 22.02 6.48 14.04
C PRO A 426 22.52 5.23 14.77
N ALA A 427 23.41 4.49 14.14
CA ALA A 427 24.47 3.81 14.86
C ALA A 427 25.38 4.87 15.55
N LYS A 428 24.86 5.70 16.47
CA LYS A 428 25.52 6.77 17.26
C LYS A 428 26.39 7.83 16.54
N THR A 429 26.76 7.67 15.28
CA THR A 429 27.79 8.47 14.58
C THR A 429 27.30 9.08 13.28
N LEU A 430 25.99 9.28 13.07
CA LEU A 430 25.43 9.61 11.73
C LEU A 430 24.66 10.94 11.64
N LEU A 431 24.93 11.91 12.50
CA LEU A 431 24.37 13.27 12.32
C LEU A 431 25.45 14.33 12.51
N PRO A 432 25.46 15.39 11.68
CA PRO A 432 26.37 16.51 11.86
C PRO A 432 26.24 17.12 13.26
N HIS A 433 27.36 17.45 13.89
CA HIS A 433 27.43 18.09 15.23
C HIS A 433 26.65 19.41 15.33
N THR A 434 26.20 19.95 14.19
CA THR A 434 25.45 21.20 14.08
C THR A 434 24.02 21.12 14.61
N VAL A 435 23.44 19.92 14.77
CA VAL A 435 22.07 19.75 15.29
C VAL A 435 22.07 19.76 16.83
N PRO A 436 21.37 20.70 17.50
CA PRO A 436 21.31 20.74 18.96
C PRO A 436 20.68 19.47 19.55
N ARG A 437 21.35 18.84 20.52
CA ARG A 437 20.90 17.58 21.13
C ARG A 437 19.53 17.69 21.81
N GLU A 438 19.23 18.84 22.39
CA GLU A 438 17.95 19.12 23.05
C GLU A 438 16.74 19.17 22.09
N ARG A 439 16.99 19.36 20.80
CA ARG A 439 15.96 19.38 19.74
C ARG A 439 16.04 18.16 18.84
N LEU A 440 16.84 17.16 19.19
CA LEU A 440 17.06 15.98 18.36
C LEU A 440 16.30 14.77 18.90
N GLY A 441 15.40 14.23 18.08
CA GLY A 441 14.70 12.97 18.31
C GLY A 441 15.13 11.87 17.34
N TYR A 442 15.00 10.62 17.78
CA TYR A 442 15.23 9.45 16.93
C TYR A 442 13.94 8.67 16.76
N MET A 443 13.61 8.34 15.52
CA MET A 443 12.44 7.53 15.18
C MET A 443 12.80 6.62 14.00
N PRO A 444 12.77 5.28 14.15
CA PRO A 444 13.06 4.36 13.04
C PRO A 444 11.97 4.43 11.95
N PRO A 445 12.26 3.94 10.73
CA PRO A 445 11.20 3.64 9.79
C PRO A 445 10.34 2.49 10.32
N THR A 446 9.07 2.45 9.93
CA THR A 446 8.11 1.41 10.35
C THR A 446 7.41 0.85 9.13
N ILE A 447 6.96 -0.40 9.24
CA ILE A 447 6.13 -1.08 8.25
C ILE A 447 4.68 -1.18 8.75
N ASP A 448 3.73 -1.28 7.84
CA ASP A 448 2.32 -1.51 8.15
C ASP A 448 1.99 -2.98 7.91
N TRP A 449 1.66 -3.73 8.96
CA TRP A 449 1.32 -5.15 8.85
C TRP A 449 0.09 -5.43 7.96
N LEU A 450 -0.76 -4.43 7.75
CA LEU A 450 -2.00 -4.57 7.00
C LEU A 450 -1.87 -4.11 5.55
N ASP A 451 -0.74 -3.54 5.13
CA ASP A 451 -0.56 -3.06 3.76
C ASP A 451 -0.28 -4.19 2.76
N GLY A 452 -0.29 -3.85 1.47
CA GLY A 452 -0.07 -4.82 0.40
C GLY A 452 1.39 -5.31 0.31
N PHE A 453 2.32 -4.71 1.06
CA PHE A 453 3.71 -5.14 1.12
C PHE A 453 3.94 -6.21 2.19
N SER A 454 3.21 -6.13 3.30
CA SER A 454 3.52 -6.89 4.53
C SER A 454 2.46 -7.93 4.89
N LYS A 455 1.22 -7.77 4.42
CA LYS A 455 0.14 -8.70 4.76
C LYS A 455 0.43 -10.11 4.26
N THR A 456 -0.03 -11.11 5.01
CA THR A 456 -0.02 -12.49 4.54
C THR A 456 -1.02 -12.66 3.40
N MET A 457 -0.62 -13.39 2.37
CA MET A 457 -1.46 -13.69 1.21
C MET A 457 -1.71 -15.20 1.12
N SER A 458 -2.85 -15.57 0.53
CA SER A 458 -3.15 -16.97 0.26
C SER A 458 -2.22 -17.53 -0.84
N ASP A 459 -2.00 -18.84 -0.86
CA ASP A 459 -1.22 -19.49 -1.94
C ASP A 459 -1.78 -19.22 -3.34
N ARG A 460 -3.09 -18.94 -3.42
CA ARG A 460 -3.77 -18.57 -4.65
C ARG A 460 -3.33 -17.18 -5.11
N ASP A 461 -3.34 -16.19 -4.22
CA ASP A 461 -2.96 -14.81 -4.53
C ASP A 461 -1.46 -14.70 -4.82
N VAL A 462 -0.63 -15.40 -4.04
CA VAL A 462 0.80 -15.51 -4.30
C VAL A 462 1.05 -16.05 -5.71
N ARG A 463 0.35 -17.13 -6.10
CA ARG A 463 0.47 -17.69 -7.46
C ARG A 463 0.04 -16.70 -8.54
N TYR A 464 -1.05 -15.97 -8.33
CA TYR A 464 -1.49 -14.94 -9.26
C TYR A 464 -0.39 -13.88 -9.49
N TYR A 465 0.20 -13.35 -8.42
CA TYR A 465 1.26 -12.35 -8.54
C TYR A 465 2.56 -12.91 -9.13
N LEU A 466 2.89 -14.18 -8.87
CA LEU A 466 4.02 -14.84 -9.53
C LEU A 466 3.79 -15.02 -11.04
N GLN A 467 2.55 -15.25 -11.47
CA GLN A 467 2.22 -15.29 -12.90
C GLN A 467 2.27 -13.90 -13.56
N GLU A 468 1.82 -12.85 -12.87
CA GLU A 468 2.01 -11.47 -13.33
C GLU A 468 3.50 -11.13 -13.41
N PHE A 469 4.30 -11.56 -12.44
CA PHE A 469 5.76 -11.40 -12.45
C PHE A 469 6.40 -12.12 -13.65
N ASP A 470 6.02 -13.37 -13.91
CA ASP A 470 6.48 -14.12 -15.09
C ASP A 470 6.09 -13.44 -16.42
N HIS A 471 4.91 -12.83 -16.48
CA HIS A 471 4.49 -12.05 -17.66
C HIS A 471 5.41 -10.85 -17.87
N VAL A 472 5.78 -10.15 -16.78
CA VAL A 472 6.78 -9.07 -16.84
C VAL A 472 8.13 -9.63 -17.29
N CYS A 473 8.63 -10.71 -16.70
CA CYS A 473 9.91 -11.32 -17.11
C CYS A 473 9.93 -11.66 -18.60
N ARG A 474 8.87 -12.29 -19.14
CA ARG A 474 8.79 -12.60 -20.57
C ARG A 474 8.80 -11.34 -21.45
N ARG A 475 8.07 -10.30 -21.03
CA ARG A 475 8.03 -9.02 -21.75
C ARG A 475 9.40 -8.34 -21.79
N GLU A 476 10.12 -8.38 -20.67
CA GLU A 476 11.47 -7.82 -20.54
C GLU A 476 12.58 -8.79 -21.01
N GLN A 477 12.22 -9.94 -21.60
CA GLN A 477 13.15 -10.98 -22.08
C GLN A 477 14.09 -11.55 -21.00
N MET A 478 13.62 -11.60 -19.75
CA MET A 478 14.31 -12.21 -18.62
C MET A 478 13.85 -13.66 -18.40
N PRO A 479 14.68 -14.51 -17.75
CA PRO A 479 14.24 -15.83 -17.28
C PRO A 479 13.02 -15.70 -16.36
N THR A 480 12.15 -16.71 -16.37
CA THR A 480 10.97 -16.78 -15.48
C THR A 480 11.32 -17.44 -14.16
N LEU A 481 10.53 -17.16 -13.12
CA LEU A 481 10.76 -17.74 -11.81
C LEU A 481 10.15 -19.15 -11.76
N VAL A 482 10.97 -20.16 -11.53
CA VAL A 482 10.55 -21.57 -11.53
C VAL A 482 10.08 -21.99 -10.12
N TYR A 483 9.34 -21.13 -9.42
CA TYR A 483 8.78 -21.43 -8.10
C TYR A 483 7.40 -22.11 -8.25
N PRO A 484 7.08 -23.17 -7.48
CA PRO A 484 7.85 -23.76 -6.37
C PRO A 484 8.82 -24.88 -6.77
N GLY A 485 8.99 -25.17 -8.06
CA GLY A 485 9.88 -26.25 -8.54
C GLY A 485 11.37 -26.03 -8.25
N ARG A 486 11.76 -24.79 -7.97
CA ARG A 486 13.13 -24.36 -7.68
C ARG A 486 13.11 -23.25 -6.63
N ASP A 487 14.02 -23.36 -5.66
CA ASP A 487 14.23 -22.32 -4.65
C ASP A 487 14.73 -21.02 -5.28
N TYR A 488 14.62 -19.91 -4.57
CA TYR A 488 15.17 -18.62 -5.02
C TYR A 488 15.72 -17.78 -3.87
N ILE A 489 16.65 -16.90 -4.21
CA ILE A 489 17.21 -15.86 -3.36
C ILE A 489 16.75 -14.54 -3.97
N VAL A 490 16.22 -13.62 -3.15
CA VAL A 490 15.70 -12.33 -3.62
C VAL A 490 16.43 -11.17 -2.96
N GLN A 491 16.75 -10.14 -3.75
CA GLN A 491 17.17 -8.83 -3.27
C GLN A 491 16.28 -7.76 -3.88
N ILE A 492 15.49 -7.09 -3.04
CA ILE A 492 14.65 -5.94 -3.43
C ILE A 492 15.36 -4.69 -2.93
N ALA A 493 15.92 -3.89 -3.84
CA ALA A 493 16.64 -2.66 -3.49
C ALA A 493 16.62 -1.66 -4.65
N PRO A 494 16.63 -0.34 -4.37
CA PRO A 494 16.82 0.67 -5.41
C PRO A 494 18.15 0.46 -6.14
N PHE A 495 18.13 0.55 -7.47
CA PHE A 495 19.32 0.43 -8.32
C PHE A 495 20.11 1.75 -8.36
N GLU A 496 20.40 2.31 -7.19
CA GLU A 496 21.08 3.62 -7.04
C GLU A 496 22.59 3.49 -6.85
N ARG A 497 23.08 2.35 -6.36
CA ARG A 497 24.51 2.01 -6.32
C ARG A 497 24.77 0.85 -7.26
N SER A 498 25.55 1.08 -8.33
CA SER A 498 25.98 -0.01 -9.22
C SER A 498 26.73 -1.13 -8.48
N GLU A 499 27.38 -0.81 -7.35
CA GLU A 499 28.06 -1.80 -6.51
C GLU A 499 27.10 -2.78 -5.83
N GLY A 500 25.87 -2.38 -5.49
CA GLY A 500 24.94 -3.26 -4.75
C GLY A 500 24.49 -4.46 -5.57
N ILE A 501 24.24 -4.24 -6.88
CA ILE A 501 23.89 -5.31 -7.82
C ILE A 501 25.13 -6.12 -8.19
N GLY A 502 26.25 -5.46 -8.51
CA GLY A 502 27.51 -6.15 -8.83
C GLY A 502 27.96 -7.07 -7.68
N ASN A 503 27.89 -6.59 -6.44
CA ASN A 503 28.22 -7.39 -5.26
C ASN A 503 27.22 -8.53 -5.06
N ALA A 504 25.93 -8.32 -5.32
CA ALA A 504 24.93 -9.39 -5.24
C ALA A 504 25.21 -10.49 -6.28
N LEU A 505 25.53 -10.11 -7.52
CA LEU A 505 25.91 -11.03 -8.59
C LEU A 505 27.20 -11.79 -8.24
N ALA A 506 28.24 -11.10 -7.77
CA ALA A 506 29.50 -11.71 -7.37
C ALA A 506 29.32 -12.66 -6.18
N ALA A 507 28.52 -12.26 -5.18
CA ALA A 507 28.20 -13.10 -4.02
C ALA A 507 27.41 -14.34 -4.44
N TYR A 508 26.45 -14.20 -5.36
CA TYR A 508 25.72 -15.32 -5.91
C TYR A 508 26.61 -16.23 -6.75
N ALA A 509 27.51 -15.69 -7.58
CA ALA A 509 28.50 -16.49 -8.31
C ALA A 509 29.41 -17.27 -7.36
N ALA A 510 29.90 -16.64 -6.29
CA ALA A 510 30.67 -17.30 -5.25
C ALA A 510 29.86 -18.40 -4.53
N PHE A 511 28.58 -18.16 -4.24
CA PHE A 511 27.67 -19.17 -3.69
C PHE A 511 27.51 -20.36 -4.65
N ARG A 512 27.37 -20.11 -5.94
CA ARG A 512 27.22 -21.15 -6.97
C ARG A 512 28.49 -21.99 -7.13
N CYS A 513 29.66 -21.37 -7.08
CA CYS A 513 30.94 -22.06 -7.32
C CYS A 513 31.54 -22.72 -6.07
N HIS A 514 31.42 -22.08 -4.90
CA HIS A 514 32.21 -22.44 -3.71
C HIS A 514 31.37 -22.99 -2.55
N SER A 515 30.04 -22.92 -2.61
CA SER A 515 29.22 -23.43 -1.51
C SER A 515 29.15 -24.96 -1.52
N ARG A 516 29.20 -25.54 -0.32
CA ARG A 516 28.93 -26.98 -0.13
C ARG A 516 27.51 -27.37 -0.54
N PHE A 517 26.58 -26.41 -0.52
CA PHE A 517 25.19 -26.62 -0.91
C PHE A 517 25.05 -26.89 -2.42
N CYS A 518 25.82 -26.18 -3.26
CA CYS A 518 25.76 -26.30 -4.71
C CYS A 518 26.70 -27.39 -5.27
N ALA A 519 27.66 -27.88 -4.48
CA ALA A 519 28.62 -28.89 -4.91
C ALA A 519 27.92 -30.16 -5.41
N GLY A 520 28.18 -30.54 -6.67
CA GLY A 520 27.62 -31.74 -7.30
C GLY A 520 26.15 -31.63 -7.75
N LYS A 521 25.53 -30.45 -7.64
CA LYS A 521 24.16 -30.20 -8.10
C LYS A 521 24.14 -29.58 -9.50
N THR A 522 23.08 -29.85 -10.26
CA THR A 522 22.84 -29.20 -11.55
C THR A 522 22.27 -27.78 -11.35
N PRO A 523 22.25 -26.93 -12.40
CA PRO A 523 21.67 -25.59 -12.29
C PRO A 523 20.21 -25.56 -11.83
N GLU A 524 19.43 -26.57 -12.20
CA GLU A 524 18.01 -26.69 -11.85
C GLU A 524 17.80 -27.05 -10.38
N GLN A 525 18.79 -27.71 -9.76
CA GLN A 525 18.75 -28.17 -8.36
C GLN A 525 19.27 -27.13 -7.36
N THR A 526 19.59 -25.93 -7.83
CA THR A 526 20.23 -24.87 -7.04
C THR A 526 19.43 -23.59 -7.18
N PRO A 527 19.29 -22.73 -6.15
CA PRO A 527 18.37 -21.59 -6.19
C PRO A 527 18.55 -20.66 -7.39
N GLN A 528 17.49 -19.97 -7.82
CA GLN A 528 17.57 -18.79 -8.69
C GLN A 528 17.94 -17.53 -7.90
N LEU A 529 18.44 -16.50 -8.57
CA LEU A 529 18.59 -15.16 -8.00
C LEU A 529 17.58 -14.21 -8.65
N VAL A 530 16.84 -13.48 -7.83
CA VAL A 530 15.92 -12.42 -8.24
C VAL A 530 16.44 -11.10 -7.70
N LEU A 531 16.78 -10.18 -8.57
CA LEU A 531 17.14 -8.80 -8.24
C LEU A 531 15.97 -7.93 -8.71
N CYS A 532 15.42 -7.07 -7.85
CA CYS A 532 14.29 -6.22 -8.21
C CYS A 532 14.47 -4.81 -7.65
N SER A 533 14.07 -3.80 -8.43
CA SER A 533 14.00 -2.40 -8.03
C SER A 533 12.55 -1.91 -8.04
N LEU A 534 12.17 -1.17 -6.99
CA LEU A 534 10.83 -0.55 -6.85
C LEU A 534 10.66 0.73 -7.68
N SER A 535 11.67 1.11 -8.45
CA SER A 535 11.77 2.46 -9.02
C SER A 535 11.16 2.59 -10.41
N SER A 536 10.90 3.83 -10.81
CA SER A 536 10.41 4.20 -12.14
C SER A 536 11.36 3.72 -13.24
N ALA A 537 10.84 2.96 -14.21
CA ALA A 537 11.54 2.50 -15.42
C ALA A 537 12.14 3.64 -16.27
N ASN A 538 11.82 4.91 -15.99
CA ASN A 538 12.28 6.08 -16.73
C ASN A 538 13.45 6.83 -16.05
N ASP A 539 14.09 6.24 -15.03
CA ASP A 539 15.32 6.78 -14.46
C ASP A 539 16.53 6.38 -15.33
N PRO A 540 17.18 7.30 -16.05
CA PRO A 540 18.29 6.98 -16.95
C PRO A 540 19.48 6.35 -16.20
N ASP A 541 19.64 6.62 -14.91
CA ASP A 541 20.72 6.01 -14.12
C ASP A 541 20.46 4.51 -13.89
N GLN A 542 19.20 4.08 -13.83
CA GLN A 542 18.84 2.67 -13.64
C GLN A 542 19.02 1.84 -14.90
N ALA A 543 18.75 2.44 -16.07
CA ALA A 543 19.04 1.80 -17.35
C ALA A 543 20.54 1.47 -17.47
N GLU A 544 21.41 2.38 -17.04
CA GLU A 544 22.86 2.16 -17.04
C GLU A 544 23.28 1.07 -16.04
N VAL A 545 22.63 1.01 -14.87
CA VAL A 545 22.91 -0.03 -13.86
C VAL A 545 22.44 -1.40 -14.34
N LEU A 546 21.27 -1.48 -14.98
CA LEU A 546 20.75 -2.70 -15.59
C LEU A 546 21.68 -3.19 -16.71
N ASP A 547 22.07 -2.30 -17.63
CA ASP A 547 22.98 -2.64 -18.74
C ASP A 547 24.32 -3.19 -18.22
N ARG A 548 24.89 -2.55 -17.18
CA ARG A 548 26.11 -3.06 -16.53
C ARG A 548 25.91 -4.42 -15.88
N ALA A 549 24.79 -4.65 -15.20
CA ALA A 549 24.49 -5.94 -14.57
C ALA A 549 24.34 -7.06 -15.62
N LEU A 550 23.67 -6.77 -16.74
CA LEU A 550 23.54 -7.69 -17.86
C LEU A 550 24.89 -7.95 -18.55
N ALA A 551 25.75 -6.95 -18.67
CA ALA A 551 27.11 -7.11 -19.18
C ALA A 551 27.96 -8.03 -18.29
N VAL A 552 27.93 -7.85 -16.96
CA VAL A 552 28.62 -8.74 -16.01
C VAL A 552 28.12 -10.18 -16.13
N LEU A 553 26.80 -10.38 -16.23
CA LEU A 553 26.23 -11.72 -16.43
C LEU A 553 26.67 -12.35 -17.75
N ARG A 554 26.77 -11.58 -18.83
CA ARG A 554 27.18 -12.07 -20.14
C ARG A 554 28.68 -12.37 -20.21
N ASP A 555 29.50 -11.47 -19.71
CA ASP A 555 30.94 -11.45 -19.96
C ASP A 555 31.73 -12.19 -18.86
N GLU A 556 31.29 -12.10 -17.60
CA GLU A 556 32.01 -12.67 -16.44
C GLU A 556 31.33 -13.94 -15.89
N HIS A 557 30.00 -14.03 -15.96
CA HIS A 557 29.22 -15.13 -15.36
C HIS A 557 28.21 -15.79 -16.31
N PRO A 558 28.61 -16.20 -17.53
CA PRO A 558 27.69 -16.66 -18.57
C PRO A 558 26.87 -17.90 -18.15
N THR A 559 27.42 -18.75 -17.29
CA THR A 559 26.74 -19.96 -16.78
C THR A 559 25.59 -19.65 -15.82
N LEU A 560 25.48 -18.42 -15.32
CA LEU A 560 24.44 -17.99 -14.39
C LEU A 560 23.26 -17.32 -15.07
N LYS A 561 23.37 -16.96 -16.36
CA LYS A 561 22.40 -16.16 -17.10
C LYS A 561 20.96 -16.68 -16.96
N ASP A 562 20.76 -17.99 -17.11
CA ASP A 562 19.43 -18.60 -17.04
C ASP A 562 18.91 -18.79 -15.60
N SER A 563 19.73 -18.45 -14.61
CA SER A 563 19.43 -18.58 -13.18
C SER A 563 19.32 -17.23 -12.47
N VAL A 564 19.44 -16.12 -13.18
CA VAL A 564 19.35 -14.76 -12.63
C VAL A 564 18.27 -13.97 -13.36
N ILE A 565 17.39 -13.35 -12.58
CA ILE A 565 16.31 -12.45 -13.02
C ILE A 565 16.65 -11.07 -12.45
N ILE A 566 16.68 -10.02 -13.29
CA ILE A 566 17.00 -8.63 -12.89
C ILE A 566 15.85 -7.70 -13.24
#